data_AF-A0A699IAP4-F1
#
_entry.id   AF-A0A699IAP4-F1
#
_cell.length_a   1.000
_cell.length_b   1.000
_cell.length_c   1.000
_cell.angle_alpha   90.00
_cell.angle_beta   90.00
_cell.angle_gamma   90.00
#
_symmetry.space_group_name_H-M   'P 1'
#
loop_
_entity.id
_entity.type
_entity.pdbx_description
1 polymer ?
#
loop_
_entity_poly.entity_id
_entity_poly.type
_entity_poly.pdbx_seq_one_letter_code
_entity_poly.pdbx_strand_id
1 'polypeptide(L)'
;MVSMVVSANKARQRLLRLSEAAEKLQRQAAICVQSGKENDARDLLYQKKKTMQTLEKTKSRIELLDELSTHWSDGCRGLQNAGP
;
A
#
# COMPACT_ATOMS: atom_id res chain seq x y z
N MET A 1 0.48 -19.64 9.53
CA MET A 1 0.06 -18.34 10.09
C MET A 1 1.21 -17.32 10.17
N VAL A 2 2.35 -17.62 10.84
CA VAL A 2 3.48 -16.67 11.02
C VAL A 2 4.06 -16.11 9.71
N SER A 3 4.25 -16.96 8.67
CA SER A 3 4.77 -16.52 7.36
C SER A 3 3.85 -15.51 6.63
N MET A 4 2.54 -15.62 6.85
CA MET A 4 1.53 -14.75 6.22
C MET A 4 1.53 -13.36 6.87
N VAL A 5 1.61 -13.31 8.20
CA VAL A 5 1.72 -12.06 8.97
C VAL A 5 3.00 -11.29 8.61
N VAL A 6 4.13 -11.98 8.48
CA VAL A 6 5.40 -11.37 8.05
C VAL A 6 5.29 -10.78 6.63
N SER A 7 4.65 -11.50 5.72
CA SER A 7 4.45 -11.04 4.34
C SER A 7 3.52 -9.81 4.24
N ALA A 8 2.45 -9.80 5.04
CA ALA A 8 1.53 -8.68 5.14
C ALA A 8 2.21 -7.43 5.75
N ASN A 9 3.02 -7.60 6.81
CA ASN A 9 3.77 -6.50 7.41
C ASN A 9 4.81 -5.88 6.47
N LYS A 10 5.52 -6.70 5.68
CA LYS A 10 6.43 -6.20 4.63
C LYS A 10 5.67 -5.39 3.56
N ALA A 11 4.48 -5.86 3.17
CA ALA A 11 3.64 -5.13 2.22
C ALA A 11 3.15 -3.80 2.82
N ARG A 12 2.73 -3.78 4.08
CA ARG A 12 2.33 -2.56 4.80
C ARG A 12 3.47 -1.54 4.92
N GLN A 13 4.69 -1.98 5.24
CA GLN A 13 5.87 -1.10 5.24
C GLN A 13 6.17 -0.52 3.86
N ARG A 14 6.03 -1.33 2.81
CA ARG A 14 6.20 -0.86 1.43
C ARG A 14 5.12 0.16 1.05
N LEU A 15 3.88 -0.05 1.48
CA LEU A 15 2.77 0.88 1.29
C LEU A 15 3.09 2.24 1.92
N LEU A 16 3.53 2.26 3.18
CA LEU A 16 3.89 3.50 3.89
C LEU A 16 4.95 4.31 3.13
N ARG A 17 6.04 3.66 2.72
CA ARG A 17 7.13 4.30 1.96
C ARG A 17 6.66 4.85 0.61
N LEU A 18 5.74 4.15 -0.06
CA LEU A 18 5.17 4.61 -1.33
C LEU A 18 4.27 5.84 -1.12
N SER A 19 3.50 5.89 -0.03
CA SER A 19 2.69 7.06 0.34
C SER A 19 3.56 8.29 0.60
N GLU A 20 4.61 8.14 1.41
CA GLU A 20 5.58 9.21 1.70
C GLU A 20 6.25 9.73 0.41
N ALA A 21 6.64 8.83 -0.49
CA ALA A 21 7.21 9.19 -1.78
C ALA A 21 6.22 9.95 -2.67
N ALA A 22 4.95 9.54 -2.69
CA ALA A 22 3.90 10.22 -3.44
C ALA A 22 3.62 11.64 -2.91
N GLU A 23 3.62 11.83 -1.59
CA GLU A 23 3.52 13.15 -0.97
C GLU A 23 4.71 14.04 -1.31
N LYS A 24 5.92 13.50 -1.25
CA LYS A 24 7.14 14.25 -1.59
C LYS A 24 7.10 14.75 -3.04
N LEU A 25 6.70 13.89 -3.97
CA LEU A 25 6.52 14.26 -5.38
C LEU A 25 5.45 15.35 -5.56
N GLN A 26 4.35 15.28 -4.80
CA GLN A 26 3.31 16.31 -4.83
C GLN A 26 3.82 17.67 -4.31
N ARG A 27 4.56 17.68 -3.19
CA ARG A 27 5.16 18.91 -2.64
C ARG A 27 6.15 19.52 -3.62
N GLN A 28 7.01 18.70 -4.24
CA GLN A 28 7.96 19.16 -5.25
C GLN A 28 7.26 19.72 -6.49
N ALA A 29 6.22 19.04 -6.99
CA ALA A 29 5.44 19.53 -8.13
C ALA A 29 4.80 20.89 -7.81
N ALA A 30 4.25 21.08 -6.60
CA ALA A 30 3.67 22.35 -6.18
C ALA A 30 4.70 23.49 -6.13
N ILE A 31 5.94 23.21 -5.71
CA ILE A 31 7.05 24.18 -5.73
C ILE A 31 7.43 24.54 -7.17
N CYS A 32 7.51 23.54 -8.07
CA CYS A 32 7.80 23.76 -9.49
C CYS A 32 6.74 24.63 -10.16
N VAL A 33 5.45 24.39 -9.89
CA VAL A 33 4.35 25.24 -10.39
C VAL A 33 4.50 26.68 -9.91
N GLN A 34 4.75 26.90 -8.62
CA GLN A 34 4.96 28.25 -8.06
C GLN A 34 6.18 28.96 -8.65
N SER A 35 7.20 28.20 -9.02
CA SER A 35 8.43 28.72 -9.63
C SER A 35 8.34 28.88 -11.15
N GLY A 36 7.16 28.67 -11.77
CA GLY A 36 6.97 28.75 -13.21
C GLY A 36 7.55 27.59 -14.02
N LYS A 37 7.99 26.52 -13.35
CA LYS A 37 8.59 25.32 -13.97
C LYS A 37 7.52 24.26 -14.24
N GLU A 38 6.58 24.57 -15.13
CA GLU A 38 5.44 23.69 -15.39
C GLU A 38 5.82 22.32 -15.96
N ASN A 39 6.87 22.25 -16.80
CA ASN A 39 7.32 20.99 -17.38
C ASN A 39 7.86 20.04 -16.30
N ASP A 40 8.71 20.55 -15.39
CA ASP A 40 9.20 19.78 -14.24
C ASP A 40 8.05 19.32 -13.34
N ALA A 41 7.05 20.17 -13.13
CA ALA A 41 5.86 19.81 -12.36
C ALA A 41 5.06 18.68 -13.03
N ARG A 42 4.90 18.71 -14.36
CA ARG A 42 4.23 17.64 -15.12
C ARG A 42 4.99 16.31 -14.99
N ASP A 43 6.31 16.33 -15.08
CA ASP A 43 7.14 15.14 -14.93
C ASP A 43 7.05 14.55 -13.51
N LEU A 44 7.08 15.40 -12.48
CA LEU A 44 6.91 14.99 -11.09
C LEU A 44 5.52 14.39 -10.83
N LEU A 45 4.46 14.96 -11.40
CA LEU A 45 3.10 14.41 -11.32
C LEU A 45 2.98 13.08 -12.08
N TYR A 46 3.66 12.93 -13.21
CA TYR A 46 3.72 11.68 -13.94
C TYR A 46 4.43 10.58 -13.12
N GLN A 47 5.53 10.91 -12.45
CA GLN A 47 6.18 9.99 -11.51
C GLN A 47 5.26 9.65 -10.33
N LYS A 48 4.56 10.64 -9.75
CA LYS A 48 3.58 10.42 -8.68
C LYS A 48 2.50 9.43 -9.12
N LYS A 49 2.00 9.54 -10.35
CA LYS A 49 1.00 8.62 -10.90
C LYS A 49 1.51 7.17 -10.93
N LYS A 50 2.77 6.94 -11.35
CA LYS A 50 3.39 5.59 -11.32
C LYS A 50 3.53 5.05 -9.90
N THR A 51 3.94 5.89 -8.96
CA THR A 51 4.03 5.53 -7.54
C THR A 51 2.67 5.14 -6.98
N MET A 52 1.63 5.92 -7.28
CA MET A 52 0.25 5.62 -6.87
C MET A 52 -0.27 4.31 -7.47
N GLN A 53 0.01 4.01 -8.75
CA GLN A 53 -0.35 2.72 -9.34
C GLN A 53 0.30 1.53 -8.62
N THR A 54 1.55 1.69 -8.18
CA THR A 54 2.26 0.67 -7.40
C THR A 54 1.70 0.55 -5.97
N LEU A 55 1.26 1.67 -5.41
CA LEU A 55 0.59 1.74 -4.11
C LEU A 55 -0.73 0.95 -4.13
N GLU A 56 -1.59 1.18 -5.13
CA GLU A 56 -2.86 0.45 -5.28
C GLU A 56 -2.64 -1.06 -5.38
N LYS A 57 -1.69 -1.51 -6.20
CA LYS A 57 -1.33 -2.94 -6.29
C LYS A 57 -0.88 -3.51 -4.95
N THR A 58 -0.13 -2.73 -4.17
CA THR A 58 0.34 -3.14 -2.84
C THR A 58 -0.82 -3.22 -1.85
N LYS A 59 -1.76 -2.27 -1.94
CA LYS A 59 -2.97 -2.23 -1.10
C LYS A 59 -3.87 -3.44 -1.34
N SER A 60 -4.20 -3.75 -2.59
CA SER A 60 -5.00 -4.94 -2.93
C SER A 60 -4.36 -6.24 -2.44
N ARG A 61 -3.02 -6.33 -2.47
CA ARG A 61 -2.30 -7.49 -1.93
C ARG A 61 -2.40 -7.59 -0.41
N ILE A 62 -2.45 -6.47 0.31
CA ILE A 62 -2.66 -6.47 1.76
C ILE A 62 -4.10 -6.91 2.06
N GLU A 63 -5.09 -6.37 1.34
CA GLU A 63 -6.50 -6.72 1.50
C GLU A 63 -6.73 -8.23 1.33
N LEU A 64 -6.18 -8.84 0.28
CA LEU A 64 -6.25 -10.29 0.07
C LEU A 64 -5.57 -11.10 1.19
N LEU A 65 -4.43 -10.63 1.69
CA LEU A 65 -3.73 -11.30 2.80
C LEU A 65 -4.51 -11.19 4.11
N ASP A 66 -5.16 -10.05 4.36
CA ASP A 66 -5.98 -9.83 5.54
C ASP A 66 -7.29 -10.65 5.45
N GLU A 67 -7.93 -10.73 4.28
CA GLU A 67 -9.11 -11.58 4.04
C GLU A 67 -8.79 -13.06 4.27
N LEU A 68 -7.70 -13.56 3.69
CA LEU A 68 -7.24 -14.93 3.93
C LEU A 68 -6.97 -15.13 5.43
N SER A 69 -6.33 -14.18 6.11
CA SER A 69 -6.03 -14.30 7.54
C SER A 69 -7.30 -14.41 8.38
N THR A 70 -8.33 -13.63 8.05
CA THR A 70 -9.64 -13.67 8.70
C THR A 70 -10.33 -15.02 8.47
N HIS A 71 -10.41 -15.48 7.22
CA HIS A 71 -11.01 -16.76 6.88
C HIS A 71 -10.34 -17.94 7.61
N TRP A 72 -9.01 -17.97 7.67
CA TRP A 72 -8.27 -18.99 8.43
C TRP A 72 -8.51 -18.89 9.95
N SER A 73 -8.61 -17.66 10.49
CA SER A 73 -8.86 -17.45 11.91
C SER A 73 -10.26 -17.90 12.32
N ASP A 74 -11.27 -17.63 11.48
CA ASP A 74 -12.65 -18.03 11.70
C ASP A 74 -12.84 -19.54 11.54
N GLY A 75 -12.19 -20.16 10.54
CA GLY A 75 -12.18 -21.61 10.35
C GLY A 75 -11.54 -22.36 11.53
N CYS A 76 -10.42 -21.86 12.07
CA CYS A 76 -9.82 -22.43 13.28
C CYS A 76 -10.72 -22.27 14.52
N ARG A 77 -11.53 -21.19 14.58
CA ARG A 77 -12.47 -20.95 15.68
C ARG A 77 -13.68 -21.88 15.58
N GLY A 78 -14.15 -22.19 14.36
CA GLY A 78 -15.21 -23.18 14.12
C GLY A 78 -14.82 -24.60 14.55
N LEU A 79 -13.57 -24.99 14.35
CA LEU A 79 -13.05 -26.30 14.78
C LEU A 79 -12.84 -26.41 16.30
N GLN A 80 -12.58 -25.31 17.00
CA GLN A 80 -12.46 -25.31 18.47
C GLN A 80 -13.82 -25.35 19.19
N ASN A 81 -14.91 -24.97 18.52
CA ASN A 81 -16.28 -25.08 19.05
C ASN A 81 -16.96 -26.40 18.64
N ALA A 82 -16.31 -27.22 17.80
CA ALA A 82 -16.71 -28.58 17.48
C ALA A 82 -15.96 -29.58 18.41
N GLY A 83 -16.17 -29.45 19.71
CA GLY A 83 -15.94 -30.55 20.66
C GLY A 83 -17.18 -31.47 20.72
N PRO A 84 -17.03 -32.74 21.14
CA PRO A 84 -18.07 -33.78 21.02
C PRO A 84 -19.38 -33.47 21.75
#